data_AF-A0A920LYW0-F1
#
_entry.id   AF-A0A920LYW0-F1
#
_cell.length_a   1.000
_cell.length_b   1.000
_cell.length_c   1.000
_cell.angle_alpha   90.00
_cell.angle_beta   90.00
_cell.angle_gamma   90.00
#
_symmetry.space_group_name_H-M   'P 1'
#
loop_
_entity.id
_entity.type
_entity.pdbx_description
1 polymer ?
#
loop_
_entity_poly.entity_id
_entity_poly.type
_entity_poly.pdbx_seq_one_letter_code
_entity_poly.pdbx_strand_id
1 'polypeptide(L)'
;MKKIVFFTFLFSFLLILLTFLNYKIEVIETKIIDTEIVNKKLEKDLVFFKSEWEYVNSPENISYLSKQHLQNKPAVLIEFQHFIKLLSNERHTNE
;
A
#
# COMPACT_ATOMS: atom_id res chain seq x y z
N MET A 1 63.42 -3.07 -10.96
CA MET A 1 62.63 -4.18 -10.38
C MET A 1 61.72 -3.75 -9.22
N LYS A 2 62.22 -3.15 -8.13
CA LYS A 2 61.36 -2.75 -6.97
C LYS A 2 60.11 -1.92 -7.32
N LYS A 3 60.24 -0.94 -8.23
CA LYS A 3 59.11 -0.12 -8.69
C LYS A 3 58.04 -0.94 -9.42
N ILE A 4 58.45 -1.90 -10.25
CA ILE A 4 57.52 -2.75 -11.01
C ILE A 4 56.74 -3.65 -10.05
N VAL A 5 57.42 -4.25 -9.06
CA VAL A 5 56.78 -5.06 -8.00
C VAL A 5 55.79 -4.23 -7.18
N PHE A 6 56.12 -2.97 -6.90
CA PHE A 6 55.21 -2.06 -6.20
C PHE A 6 53.97 -1.74 -7.06
N PHE A 7 54.14 -1.45 -8.35
CA PHE A 7 53.01 -1.18 -9.24
C PHE A 7 52.12 -2.41 -9.44
N THR A 8 52.67 -3.61 -9.55
CA THR A 8 51.87 -4.83 -9.64
C THR A 8 51.10 -5.11 -8.35
N PHE A 9 51.69 -4.86 -7.19
CA PHE A 9 51.00 -4.93 -5.90
C PHE A 9 49.85 -3.91 -5.82
N LEU A 10 50.12 -2.64 -6.16
CA LEU A 10 49.11 -1.58 -6.15
C LEU A 10 47.95 -1.91 -7.10
N PHE A 11 48.27 -2.43 -8.29
CA PHE A 11 47.27 -2.82 -9.27
C PHE A 11 46.42 -4.00 -8.78
N SER A 12 47.05 -5.01 -8.15
CA SER A 12 46.32 -6.12 -7.54
C SER A 12 45.39 -5.66 -6.42
N PHE A 13 45.85 -4.74 -5.56
CA PHE A 13 45.02 -4.15 -4.52
C PHE A 13 43.82 -3.39 -5.10
N LEU A 14 44.03 -2.59 -6.15
CA LEU A 14 42.97 -1.87 -6.85
C LEU A 14 41.91 -2.82 -7.42
N LEU A 15 42.32 -3.94 -8.02
CA LEU A 15 41.39 -4.93 -8.55
C LEU A 15 40.56 -5.60 -7.46
N ILE A 16 41.18 -5.91 -6.31
CA ILE A 16 40.46 -6.44 -5.14
C ILE A 16 39.42 -5.44 -4.66
N LEU A 17 39.81 -4.17 -4.55
CA LEU A 17 38.91 -3.10 -4.10
C LEU A 17 37.75 -2.91 -5.07
N LEU A 18 38.02 -2.93 -6.38
CA LEU A 18 37.01 -2.82 -7.42
C LEU A 18 36.01 -3.98 -7.36
N THR A 19 36.51 -5.20 -7.20
CA THR A 19 35.66 -6.40 -7.08
C THR A 19 34.77 -6.31 -5.84
N PHE A 20 35.33 -5.87 -4.71
CA PHE A 20 34.56 -5.68 -3.48
C PHE A 20 33.48 -4.61 -3.63
N LEU A 21 33.78 -3.48 -4.27
CA LEU A 21 32.81 -2.42 -4.53
C LEU A 21 31.68 -2.91 -5.44
N ASN A 22 32.00 -3.63 -6.52
CA ASN A 22 31.00 -4.21 -7.42
C ASN A 22 30.06 -5.17 -6.68
N TYR A 23 30.61 -6.05 -5.84
CA TYR A 23 29.80 -6.94 -5.02
C TYR A 23 28.87 -6.17 -4.07
N LYS A 24 29.36 -5.09 -3.45
CA LYS A 24 28.51 -4.25 -2.58
C LYS A 24 27.40 -3.55 -3.36
N ILE A 25 27.66 -3.10 -4.58
CA ILE A 25 26.64 -2.51 -5.46
C ILE A 25 25.56 -3.54 -5.78
N GLU A 26 25.94 -4.74 -6.19
CA GLU A 26 25.00 -5.82 -6.52
C GLU A 26 24.10 -6.19 -5.33
N VAL A 27 24.66 -6.25 -4.11
CA VAL A 27 23.89 -6.49 -2.89
C VAL A 27 22.90 -5.35 -2.61
N ILE A 28 23.29 -4.10 -2.84
CA ILE A 28 22.41 -2.95 -2.64
C ILE A 28 21.29 -2.95 -3.69
N GLU A 29 21.63 -3.21 -4.95
CA GLU A 29 20.67 -3.27 -6.06
C GLU A 29 19.61 -4.35 -5.82
N THR A 30 20.04 -5.54 -5.39
CA THR A 30 19.12 -6.62 -5.01
C THR A 30 18.17 -6.18 -3.91
N LYS A 31 18.68 -5.53 -2.85
CA LYS A 31 17.83 -5.01 -1.76
C LYS A 31 16.84 -3.95 -2.23
N ILE A 32 17.23 -3.11 -3.17
CA ILE A 32 16.34 -2.10 -3.77
C ILE A 32 15.20 -2.79 -4.52
N ILE A 33 15.52 -3.79 -5.34
CA ILE A 33 14.54 -4.56 -6.10
C ILE A 33 13.56 -5.28 -5.16
N ASP A 34 14.07 -5.97 -4.14
CA ASP A 34 13.22 -6.67 -3.15
C ASP A 34 12.28 -5.70 -2.43
N THR A 35 12.80 -4.52 -2.05
CA THR A 35 12.01 -3.47 -1.40
C THR A 35 10.93 -2.94 -2.34
N GLU A 36 11.25 -2.74 -3.62
CA GLU A 36 10.28 -2.29 -4.63
C GLU A 36 9.17 -3.32 -4.84
N ILE A 37 9.50 -4.61 -4.87
CA ILE A 37 8.52 -5.70 -4.97
C ILE A 37 7.55 -5.69 -3.77
N VAL A 38 8.09 -5.60 -2.55
CA VAL A 38 7.27 -5.52 -1.34
C VAL A 38 6.40 -4.27 -1.33
N ASN A 39 6.94 -3.12 -1.75
CA ASN A 39 6.20 -1.87 -1.81
C ASN A 39 5.03 -1.95 -2.81
N LYS A 40 5.26 -2.48 -4.02
CA LYS A 40 4.19 -2.69 -5.01
C LYS A 40 3.12 -3.66 -4.53
N LYS A 41 3.50 -4.69 -3.77
CA LYS A 41 2.55 -5.61 -3.16
C LYS A 41 1.68 -4.87 -2.13
N LEU A 42 2.32 -4.11 -1.24
CA LEU A 42 1.63 -3.35 -0.20
C LEU A 42 0.68 -2.30 -0.80
N GLU A 43 1.08 -1.64 -1.88
CA GLU A 43 0.23 -0.69 -2.61
C GLU A 43 -1.04 -1.36 -3.15
N LYS A 44 -0.90 -2.55 -3.76
CA LYS A 44 -2.06 -3.33 -4.22
C LYS A 44 -2.96 -3.75 -3.08
N ASP A 45 -2.38 -4.25 -1.99
CA ASP A 45 -3.14 -4.67 -0.82
C ASP A 45 -3.90 -3.47 -0.20
N LEU A 46 -3.28 -2.30 -0.13
CA LEU A 46 -3.93 -1.07 0.34
C LEU A 46 -5.07 -0.61 -0.57
N VAL A 47 -4.89 -0.66 -1.89
CA VAL A 47 -5.95 -0.35 -2.85
C VAL A 47 -7.12 -1.32 -2.69
N PHE A 48 -6.84 -2.61 -2.51
CA PHE A 48 -7.87 -3.61 -2.25
C PHE A 48 -8.61 -3.34 -0.94
N PHE A 49 -7.91 -3.10 0.17
CA PHE A 49 -8.58 -2.77 1.43
C PHE A 49 -9.40 -1.50 1.35
N LYS A 50 -8.93 -0.50 0.62
CA LYS A 50 -9.69 0.72 0.36
C LYS A 50 -10.97 0.43 -0.41
N SER A 51 -10.92 -0.36 -1.49
CA SER A 51 -12.12 -0.70 -2.26
C SER A 51 -13.11 -1.54 -1.46
N GLU A 52 -12.63 -2.50 -0.65
CA GLU A 52 -13.49 -3.28 0.23
C GLU A 52 -14.12 -2.39 1.31
N TRP A 53 -13.36 -1.47 1.89
CA TRP A 53 -13.87 -0.50 2.87
C TRP A 53 -14.93 0.41 2.26
N GLU A 54 -14.69 0.94 1.07
CA GLU A 54 -15.67 1.75 0.33
C GLU A 54 -16.93 0.95 0.00
N TYR A 55 -16.77 -0.34 -0.37
CA TYR A 55 -17.88 -1.24 -0.61
C TYR A 55 -18.72 -1.42 0.66
N VAL A 56 -18.12 -1.84 1.79
CA VAL A 56 -18.90 -2.13 3.01
C VAL A 56 -19.48 -0.90 3.68
N ASN A 57 -18.94 0.29 3.43
CA ASN A 57 -19.44 1.54 4.03
C ASN A 57 -20.43 2.31 3.15
N SER A 58 -20.74 1.83 1.94
CA SER A 58 -21.79 2.46 1.15
C SER A 58 -23.15 2.20 1.82
N PRO A 59 -24.04 3.21 1.95
CA PRO A 59 -25.34 3.01 2.59
C PRO A 59 -26.18 1.87 1.97
N GLU A 60 -26.06 1.70 0.65
CA GLU A 60 -26.71 0.64 -0.11
C GLU A 60 -26.19 -0.75 0.30
N ASN A 61 -24.86 -0.92 0.36
CA ASN A 61 -24.26 -2.19 0.73
C ASN A 61 -24.41 -2.49 2.22
N ILE A 62 -24.36 -1.48 3.10
CA ILE A 62 -24.69 -1.65 4.53
C ILE A 62 -26.10 -2.21 4.68
N SER A 63 -27.08 -1.65 3.95
CA SER A 63 -28.46 -2.13 3.97
C SER A 63 -28.58 -3.55 3.43
N TYR A 64 -27.92 -3.85 2.30
CA TYR A 64 -27.89 -5.19 1.70
C TYR A 64 -27.27 -6.24 2.64
N LEU A 65 -26.06 -5.97 3.15
CA LEU A 65 -25.31 -6.88 4.03
C LEU A 65 -26.00 -7.07 5.38
N SER A 66 -26.59 -6.00 5.94
CA SER A 66 -27.38 -6.07 7.17
C SER A 66 -28.57 -7.02 7.01
N LYS A 67 -29.34 -6.89 5.92
CA LYS A 67 -30.49 -7.79 5.64
C LYS A 67 -30.06 -9.24 5.42
N GLN A 68 -28.90 -9.47 4.80
CA GLN A 68 -28.43 -10.82 4.47
C GLN A 68 -27.84 -11.56 5.69
N HIS A 69 -27.10 -10.87 6.55
CA HIS A 69 -26.31 -11.52 7.61
C HIS A 69 -26.81 -11.24 9.04
N LEU A 70 -27.59 -10.19 9.25
CA LEU A 70 -28.17 -9.87 10.55
C LEU A 70 -29.69 -10.11 10.45
N GLN A 71 -30.20 -11.11 11.18
CA GLN A 71 -31.64 -11.42 11.28
C GLN A 71 -32.45 -10.32 11.98
N ASN A 72 -31.86 -9.15 12.21
CA ASN A 72 -32.53 -8.05 12.86
C ASN A 72 -33.46 -7.37 11.86
N LYS A 73 -34.74 -7.22 12.25
CA LYS A 73 -35.60 -6.16 11.69
C LYS A 73 -34.73 -4.92 11.59
N PRO A 74 -34.56 -4.33 10.38
CA PRO A 74 -33.60 -3.27 10.17
C PRO A 74 -33.83 -2.24 11.27
N ALA A 75 -32.85 -2.07 12.16
CA ALA A 75 -32.86 -0.96 13.09
C ALA A 75 -32.77 0.26 12.18
N VAL A 76 -33.95 0.78 11.81
CA VAL A 76 -34.25 1.61 10.62
C VAL A 76 -32.99 2.27 10.11
N LEU A 77 -32.23 1.51 9.30
CA LEU A 77 -31.04 2.03 8.65
C LEU A 77 -31.61 3.09 7.74
N ILE A 78 -31.33 4.35 8.09
CA ILE A 78 -31.84 5.53 7.42
C ILE A 78 -31.71 5.28 5.91
N GLU A 79 -32.84 5.17 5.23
CA GLU A 79 -32.83 4.98 3.78
C GLU A 79 -32.04 6.12 3.14
N PHE A 80 -31.37 5.85 2.02
CA PHE A 80 -30.50 6.84 1.37
C PHE A 80 -31.21 8.19 1.16
N GLN A 81 -32.50 8.17 0.82
CA GLN A 81 -33.34 9.37 0.72
C GLN A 81 -33.45 10.14 2.04
N HIS A 82 -33.63 9.44 3.17
CA HIS A 82 -33.63 10.04 4.50
C HIS A 82 -32.25 10.53 4.93
N PHE A 83 -31.17 9.88 4.48
CA PHE A 83 -29.79 10.30 4.77
C PHE A 83 -29.44 11.59 4.03
N ILE A 84 -29.80 11.70 2.75
CA ILE A 84 -29.67 12.94 1.97
C ILE A 84 -30.51 14.06 2.61
N LYS A 85 -31.73 13.76 3.07
CA LYS A 85 -32.59 14.73 3.77
C LYS A 85 -32.01 15.21 5.11
N LEU A 86 -31.29 14.34 5.82
CA LEU A 86 -30.54 14.70 7.03
C LEU A 86 -29.33 15.57 6.73
N LEU A 87 -28.59 15.29 5.64
CA LEU A 87 -27.43 16.07 5.21
C LEU A 87 -27.80 17.42 4.59
N SER A 88 -28.96 17.52 3.93
CA SER A 88 -29.41 18.75 3.26
C SER A 88 -29.86 19.86 4.23
N ASN A 89 -29.91 19.58 5.55
CA ASN A 89 -30.37 20.52 6.59
C ASN A 89 -31.71 21.18 6.24
N GLU A 90 -32.59 20.47 5.52
CA GLU A 90 -33.98 20.86 5.37
C GLU A 90 -34.64 20.67 6.73
N ARG A 91 -34.64 21.75 7.53
CA ARG A 91 -35.40 21.83 8.77
C ARG A 91 -36.81 21.34 8.48
N HIS A 92 -37.29 20.44 9.32
CA HIS A 92 -38.71 20.12 9.44
C HIS A 92 -39.52 21.41 9.61
N THR A 93 -40.03 21.96 8.50
CA THR A 93 -41.30 22.70 8.52
C THR A 93 -42.39 21.66 8.33
N ASN A 94 -42.69 20.94 9.41
CA ASN A 94 -43.99 20.31 9.57
C ASN A 94 -44.86 21.35 10.29
N GLU A 95 -45.85 21.89 9.56
CA GLU A 95 -47.18 22.07 10.15
C GLU A 95 -47.90 20.72 10.14
#